data_AF-A0A2E9CZS5-F1
#
_entry.id   AF-A0A2E9CZS5-F1
#
_cell.length_a   1.000
_cell.length_b   1.000
_cell.length_c   1.000
_cell.angle_alpha   90.00
_cell.angle_beta   90.00
_cell.angle_gamma   90.00
#
_symmetry.space_group_name_H-M   'P 1'
#
loop_
_entity.id
_entity.type
_entity.pdbx_description
1 polymer ?
#
loop_
_entity_poly.entity_id
_entity_poly.type
_entity_poly.pdbx_seq_one_letter_code
_entity_poly.pdbx_strand_id
1 'polypeptide(L)' 'MGVTYGNKAIKVYTKTKHFKSGNTYNAKMYGVIEGPVHMMLKYFPKEFQFIRHESKRSLRPPKK' A
#
# COMPACT_ATOMS: atom_id res chain seq x y z
N MET A 1 4.84 -12.14 16.39
CA MET A 1 4.83 -13.27 15.44
C MET A 1 4.13 -12.81 14.17
N GLY A 2 4.87 -12.56 13.09
CA GLY A 2 4.30 -12.16 11.80
C GLY A 2 4.04 -13.39 10.95
N VAL A 3 2.82 -13.55 10.44
CA VAL A 3 2.45 -14.70 9.60
C VAL A 3 2.81 -14.38 8.16
N THR A 4 3.53 -15.30 7.51
CA THR A 4 3.92 -15.19 6.10
C THR A 4 2.91 -15.95 5.25
N TYR A 5 2.05 -15.23 4.53
CA TYR A 5 1.14 -15.83 3.56
C TYR A 5 1.53 -15.38 2.14
N GLY A 6 2.06 -16.32 1.35
CA GLY A 6 2.35 -16.15 -0.08
C GLY A 6 3.73 -15.56 -0.38
N ASN A 7 4.46 -16.24 -1.27
CA ASN A 7 5.76 -15.88 -1.88
C ASN A 7 6.72 -15.03 -1.03
N LYS A 8 7.84 -15.68 -0.62
CA LYS A 8 8.95 -15.28 0.28
C LYS A 8 9.48 -13.83 0.22
N ALA A 9 9.09 -13.04 -0.77
CA ALA A 9 9.58 -11.69 -1.03
C ALA A 9 8.74 -10.56 -0.40
N ILE A 10 7.46 -10.77 -0.07
CA ILE A 10 6.60 -9.74 0.54
C ILE A 10 6.49 -10.01 2.04
N LYS A 11 6.90 -9.03 2.85
CA LYS A 11 6.81 -9.05 4.31
C LYS A 11 5.70 -8.10 4.75
N VAL A 12 4.73 -8.63 5.51
CA VAL A 12 3.62 -7.85 6.06
C VAL A 12 3.82 -7.75 7.56
N TYR A 13 3.95 -6.53 8.07
CA TYR A 13 4.07 -6.25 9.49
C TYR A 13 2.80 -5.58 9.97
N THR A 14 2.11 -6.18 10.93
CA THR A 14 0.91 -5.61 11.53
C THR A 14 1.15 -5.29 13.00
N LYS A 15 0.64 -4.12 13.43
CA LYS A 15 0.64 -3.68 14.82
C LYS A 15 -0.75 -3.16 15.18
N THR A 16 -1.37 -3.83 16.15
CA THR A 16 -2.62 -3.36 16.73
C THR A 16 -2.31 -2.32 17.81
N LYS A 17 -2.93 -1.15 17.72
CA LYS A 17 -2.85 -0.10 18.75
C LYS A 17 -4.28 0.17 19.25
N HIS A 18 -4.43 0.22 20.57
CA HIS A 18 -5.68 0.63 21.20
C HIS A 18 -5.68 2.14 21.37
N PHE A 19 -6.59 2.82 20.67
CA PHE A 19 -6.79 4.25 20.85
C PHE A 19 -7.96 4.47 21.79
N LYS A 20 -7.73 5.28 22.80
CA LYS A 20 -8.79 5.75 23.67
C LYS A 20 -9.58 6.83 22.90
N SER A 21 -10.87 6.59 22.70
CA SER A 21 -11.79 7.58 22.16
C SER A 21 -12.94 7.70 23.15
N GLY A 22 -12.94 8.77 23.95
CA GLY A 22 -13.86 8.91 25.09
C GLY A 22 -13.63 7.83 26.16
N ASN A 23 -14.70 7.10 26.50
CA ASN A 23 -14.70 6.06 27.53
C ASN A 23 -14.45 4.64 26.98
N THR A 24 -14.23 4.51 25.67
CA THR A 24 -14.06 3.21 25.00
C THR A 24 -12.68 3.11 24.35
N TYR A 25 -12.10 1.91 24.39
CA TYR A 25 -10.85 1.60 23.70
C TYR A 25 -11.15 0.96 22.35
N ASN A 26 -10.86 1.69 21.27
CA ASN A 26 -11.01 1.18 19.91
C ASN A 26 -9.68 0.61 19.44
N ALA A 27 -9.65 -0.69 19.13
CA ALA A 27 -8.50 -1.34 18.54
C ALA A 27 -8.39 -0.98 17.05
N LYS A 28 -7.36 -0.22 16.68
CA LYS A 28 -7.03 0.03 15.27
C LYS A 28 -5.80 -0.78 14.87
N MET A 29 -5.90 -1.48 13.76
CA MET A 29 -4.79 -2.26 13.20
C MET A 29 -4.05 -1.40 12.17
N TYR A 30 -2.74 -1.24 12.34
CA TYR A 30 -1.86 -0.64 11.33
C TYR A 30 -1.01 -1.72 10.69
N GLY A 31 -0.92 -1.69 9.37
CA GLY A 31 -0.07 -2.57 8.59
C GLY A 31 1.00 -1.78 7.84
N VAL A 32 2.20 -2.36 7.71
CA VAL A 32 3.24 -1.96 6.78
C VAL A 32 3.54 -3.16 5.88
N ILE A 33 3.50 -2.94 4.57
CA ILE A 33 3.86 -3.95 3.57
C ILE A 33 5.21 -3.56 3.00
N GLU A 34 6.19 -4.45 3.08
CA GLU A 34 7.52 -4.28 2.50
C GLU A 34 7.77 -5.37 1.47
N GLY A 35 8.29 -5.01 0.29
CA GLY A 35 8.66 -5.99 -0.71
C GLY A 35 9.12 -5.35 -2.02
N PRO A 36 9.55 -6.16 -3.00
CA PRO A 36 9.87 -5.67 -4.34
C PRO A 36 8.66 -5.05 -5.02
N VAL A 37 8.85 -3.87 -5.63
CA VAL A 37 7.77 -3.05 -6.21
C VAL A 37 6.90 -3.83 -7.22
N HIS A 38 7.52 -4.65 -8.07
CA HIS A 38 6.80 -5.45 -9.07
C HIS A 38 5.86 -6.49 -8.44
N MET A 39 6.22 -7.04 -7.27
CA MET A 39 5.35 -7.97 -6.53
C MET A 39 4.23 -7.20 -5.84
N MET A 40 4.54 -6.04 -5.23
CA MET A 40 3.53 -5.22 -4.56
C MET A 40 2.43 -4.78 -5.53
N LEU A 41 2.79 -4.32 -6.73
CA LEU A 41 1.83 -3.94 -7.78
C LEU A 41 0.99 -5.12 -8.27
N LYS A 42 1.55 -6.33 -8.29
CA LYS A 42 0.85 -7.54 -8.74
C LYS A 42 -0.21 -7.99 -7.74
N TYR A 43 0.13 -8.04 -6.45
CA TYR A 43 -0.75 -8.58 -5.42
C TYR A 43 -1.67 -7.53 -4.78
N PHE A 44 -1.24 -6.27 -4.75
CA PHE A 44 -1.97 -5.16 -4.11
C PHE A 44 -2.21 -3.99 -5.09
N PRO A 45 -2.84 -4.22 -6.27
CA PRO A 45 -2.99 -3.21 -7.31
C PRO A 45 -3.90 -2.03 -6.93
N LYS A 46 -4.78 -2.21 -5.93
CA LYS A 46 -5.66 -1.14 -5.44
C LYS A 46 -4.97 -0.21 -4.44
N GLU A 47 -3.93 -0.71 -3.77
CA GLU A 47 -3.21 0.00 -2.70
C GLU A 47 -1.93 0.63 -3.23
N PHE A 48 -1.29 0.00 -4.22
CA PHE A 48 -0.10 0.51 -4.88
C PHE A 48 -0.38 0.74 -6.37
N GLN A 49 -0.23 1.99 -6.79
CA GLN A 49 -0.26 2.39 -8.19
C GLN A 49 0.86 3.38 -8.46
N PHE A 50 1.45 3.30 -9.65
CA PHE A 50 2.39 4.34 -10.07
C PHE A 50 1.62 5.61 -10.38
N ILE A 51 1.94 6.66 -9.64
CA ILE A 51 1.54 8.01 -10.01
C ILE A 51 2.37 8.38 -11.24
N ARG A 52 1.70 8.59 -12.37
CA ARG A 52 2.37 9.16 -13.54
C ARG A 52 2.72 10.60 -13.22
N HIS A 53 4.00 10.96 -13.35
CA HIS A 53 4.39 12.36 -13.34
C HIS A 53 3.74 13.04 -14.55
N GLU A 54 2.98 14.10 -14.31
CA GLU A 54 2.42 14.88 -15.40
C GLU A 54 3.56 15.53 -16.18
N SER A 55 3.64 15.25 -17.47
CA SER A 55 4.59 15.90 -18.37
C SER A 55 3.79 16.75 -19.35
N LYS A 56 4.38 17.83 -19.87
CA LYS A 56 3.75 18.69 -20.90
C LYS A 56 3.37 17.93 -22.19
N ARG A 57 3.74 16.65 -22.32
CA ARG A 57 3.33 15.77 -23.42
C ARG A 57 1.83 15.50 -23.42
N SER A 58 1.18 15.35 -22.26
CA SER A 58 -0.28 15.12 -22.20
C SER A 58 -1.08 16.35 -22.65
N LEU A 59 -0.51 17.54 -22.49
CA LEU A 59 -1.11 18.81 -22.93
C LEU A 59 -0.94 19.06 -24.44
N ARG A 60 -0.12 18.26 -25.14
CA ARG A 60 0.14 18.45 -26.56
C ARG A 60 -0.96 17.75 -27.37
N PRO A 61 -1.63 18.43 -28.31
CA PRO A 61 -2.59 17.79 -29.18
C PRO A 61 -1.91 16.69 -30.03
N PRO A 62 -2.57 15.55 -30.26
CA PRO A 62 -2.04 14.52 -31.15
C PRO A 62 -1.89 15.10 -32.56
N LYS A 63 -0.80 14.74 -33.22
CA LYS A 63 -0.57 15.13 -34.62
C LYS A 63 -1.65 14.42 -35.47
N LYS A 64 -2.43 15.20 -36.23
CA LYS A 64 -3.34 14.65 -37.25
C LYS A 64 -2.56 13.87 -38.30
#